data_AF-A0A1Y1SBD6-F1
#
_entry.id   AF-A0A1Y1SBD6-F1
#
_cell.length_a   1.000
_cell.length_b   1.000
_cell.length_c   1.000
_cell.angle_alpha   90.00
_cell.angle_beta   90.00
_cell.angle_gamma   90.00
#
_symmetry.space_group_name_H-M   'P 1'
#
loop_
_entity.id
_entity.type
_entity.pdbx_description
1 polymer ?
#
loop_
_entity_poly.entity_id
_entity_poly.type
_entity_poly.pdbx_seq_one_letter_code
_entity_poly.pdbx_strand_id
1 'polypeptide(L)'
;MTAPLILHHYDESPYAEKIRLMLGFTGLKWQSLIAPIQPPRPHLDELTGGYRRIPVAQMGADVFCDTAIITQEIVALSGEKRLDVNAMDQDALALMQEAEREIFFAAIASVSPLKLLTTLLVGMGPVGMFRFVADRVRLMKGASVRPAQGAQAKVLFARHLDTLEVRLAHQAWVTGDEPALADFAVYHPLWLNMSCSRSGPPGGPRVRDWFERMTRIGHGHREEIDADAAWSAARNVEPRPLPAHNADSEFAVGRRVQVAPTDYGVVAVTGELACVNDERIVLRRATSALGLVHVHFPRQGYALSATP
;
A
#
# COMPACT_ATOMS: atom_id res chain seq x y z
N MET A 1 14.96 2.20 -22.56
CA MET A 1 15.14 1.41 -21.33
C MET A 1 14.04 1.83 -20.37
N THR A 2 13.34 0.88 -19.74
CA THR A 2 12.33 1.19 -18.72
C THR A 2 12.99 1.80 -17.50
N ALA A 3 12.39 2.84 -16.92
CA ALA A 3 12.91 3.45 -15.69
C ALA A 3 12.88 2.44 -14.53
N PRO A 4 13.84 2.47 -13.59
CA PRO A 4 13.83 1.57 -12.44
C PRO A 4 12.61 1.82 -11.56
N LEU A 5 12.10 0.77 -10.91
CA LEU A 5 11.06 0.89 -9.89
C LEU A 5 11.69 1.37 -8.59
N ILE A 6 11.35 2.58 -8.19
CA ILE A 6 11.74 3.19 -6.92
C ILE A 6 10.55 3.08 -5.96
N LEU A 7 10.72 2.43 -4.81
CA LEU A 7 9.72 2.34 -3.77
C LEU A 7 10.05 3.32 -2.65
N HIS A 8 9.20 4.32 -2.46
CA HIS A 8 9.22 5.22 -1.30
C HIS A 8 8.49 4.52 -0.16
N HIS A 9 9.21 4.14 0.89
CA HIS A 9 8.65 3.32 1.97
C HIS A 9 9.40 3.44 3.31
N TYR A 10 8.93 2.76 4.34
CA TYR A 10 9.73 2.49 5.54
C TYR A 10 9.48 1.04 5.96
N ASP A 11 10.47 0.43 6.59
CA ASP A 11 10.51 -1.02 6.74
C ASP A 11 9.41 -1.57 7.65
N GLU A 12 8.89 -0.77 8.56
CA GLU A 12 7.81 -1.13 9.48
C GLU A 12 6.39 -0.95 8.89
N SER A 13 6.27 -0.49 7.64
CA SER A 13 4.95 -0.29 7.02
C SER A 13 4.39 -1.62 6.51
N PRO A 14 3.23 -2.09 7.00
CA PRO A 14 2.65 -3.36 6.54
C PRO A 14 2.21 -3.31 5.07
N TYR A 15 1.68 -2.18 4.60
CA TYR A 15 1.38 -2.01 3.17
C TYR A 15 2.64 -1.99 2.31
N ALA A 16 3.79 -1.56 2.85
CA ALA A 16 5.06 -1.65 2.13
C ALA A 16 5.63 -3.07 2.16
N GLU A 17 5.46 -3.81 3.26
CA GLU A 17 5.80 -5.23 3.34
C GLU A 17 5.09 -6.04 2.27
N LYS A 18 3.79 -5.81 2.06
CA LYS A 18 3.03 -6.42 0.96
C LYS A 18 3.73 -6.23 -0.39
N ILE A 19 4.08 -4.99 -0.73
CA ILE A 19 4.74 -4.66 -2.02
C ILE A 19 6.16 -5.24 -2.10
N ARG A 20 6.95 -5.18 -1.02
CA ARG A 20 8.30 -5.75 -0.97
C ARG A 20 8.30 -7.25 -1.19
N LEU A 21 7.33 -7.97 -0.61
CA LEU A 21 7.17 -9.40 -0.85
C LEU A 21 6.76 -9.71 -2.30
N MET A 22 5.91 -8.88 -2.93
CA MET A 22 5.59 -9.04 -4.35
C MET A 22 6.81 -8.81 -5.25
N LEU A 23 7.65 -7.81 -4.92
CA LEU A 23 8.92 -7.58 -5.62
C LEU A 23 9.88 -8.76 -5.45
N GLY A 24 9.93 -9.37 -4.26
CA GLY A 24 10.66 -10.61 -4.02
C GLY A 24 10.13 -11.80 -4.81
N PHE A 25 8.81 -11.98 -4.80
CA PHE A 25 8.13 -13.06 -5.52
C PHE A 25 8.39 -13.01 -7.03
N THR A 26 8.37 -11.81 -7.60
CA THR A 26 8.59 -11.59 -9.04
C THR A 26 10.07 -11.52 -9.41
N GLY A 27 10.98 -11.46 -8.44
CA GLY A 27 12.42 -11.29 -8.67
C GLY A 27 12.79 -9.93 -9.29
N LEU A 28 11.89 -8.94 -9.27
CA LEU A 28 12.16 -7.62 -9.82
C LEU A 28 13.28 -6.93 -9.04
N LYS A 29 14.16 -6.24 -9.78
CA LYS A 29 15.12 -5.30 -9.21
C LYS A 29 14.41 -3.99 -8.90
N TRP A 30 14.62 -3.47 -7.70
CA TRP A 30 13.97 -2.25 -7.25
C TRP A 30 14.87 -1.44 -6.32
N GLN A 31 14.61 -0.14 -6.29
CA GLN A 31 15.34 0.81 -5.48
C GLN A 31 14.51 1.21 -4.26
N SER A 32 15.10 1.11 -3.07
CA SER A 32 14.51 1.45 -1.80
C SER A 32 14.88 2.88 -1.43
N LEU A 33 13.87 3.73 -1.26
CA LEU A 33 14.04 5.05 -0.66
C LEU A 33 13.28 5.09 0.67
N ILE A 34 14.03 5.17 1.76
CA ILE A 34 13.45 5.28 3.10
C ILE A 34 12.82 6.66 3.29
N ALA A 35 11.50 6.69 3.39
CA ALA A 35 10.70 7.88 3.66
C ALA A 35 10.41 8.01 5.16
N PRO A 36 10.24 9.24 5.68
CA PRO A 36 9.83 9.45 7.06
C PRO A 36 8.52 8.71 7.40
N ILE A 37 8.46 8.07 8.57
CA ILE A 37 7.28 7.32 9.03
C ILE A 37 6.03 8.21 9.06
N GLN A 38 6.20 9.49 9.42
CA GLN A 38 5.14 10.48 9.58
C GLN A 38 5.34 11.66 8.62
N PRO A 39 4.27 12.33 8.15
CA PRO A 39 4.37 13.63 7.48
C PRO A 39 4.94 14.73 8.39
N PRO A 40 5.52 15.81 7.83
CA PRO A 40 5.71 16.07 6.39
C PRO A 40 6.79 15.17 5.76
N ARG A 41 6.68 14.90 4.46
CA ARG A 41 7.68 14.16 3.68
C ARG A 41 8.11 15.00 2.48
N PRO A 42 8.87 16.09 2.65
CA PRO A 42 9.06 17.12 1.63
C PRO A 42 9.46 16.58 0.25
N HIS A 43 10.37 15.62 0.20
CA HIS A 43 10.82 15.00 -1.06
C HIS A 43 9.70 14.22 -1.78
N LEU A 44 8.87 13.49 -1.04
CA LEU A 44 7.76 12.73 -1.58
C LEU A 44 6.53 13.62 -1.84
N ASP A 45 6.33 14.65 -1.02
CA ASP A 45 5.24 15.61 -1.15
C ASP A 45 5.39 16.41 -2.44
N GLU A 46 6.62 16.73 -2.86
CA GLU A 46 6.91 17.38 -4.13
C GLU A 46 6.47 16.52 -5.33
N LEU A 47 6.79 15.22 -5.30
CA LEU A 47 6.40 14.23 -6.31
C LEU A 47 4.88 14.03 -6.36
N THR A 48 4.28 13.75 -5.20
CA THR A 48 2.90 13.29 -5.10
C THR A 48 1.86 14.40 -5.00
N GLY A 49 2.26 15.60 -4.59
CA GLY A 49 1.33 16.69 -4.26
C GLY A 49 0.70 16.55 -2.88
N GLY A 50 1.43 15.93 -1.94
CA GLY A 50 1.00 15.76 -0.55
C GLY A 50 0.19 14.50 -0.29
N TYR A 51 0.30 13.48 -1.16
CA TYR A 51 -0.32 12.18 -0.89
C TYR A 51 0.27 11.59 0.40
N ARG A 52 -0.61 11.33 1.37
CA ARG A 52 -0.20 11.07 2.75
C ARG A 52 0.20 9.62 3.02
N ARG A 53 -0.34 8.66 2.27
CA ARG A 53 -0.14 7.22 2.54
C ARG A 53 1.22 6.74 2.04
N ILE A 54 1.56 5.50 2.38
CA ILE A 54 2.80 4.83 1.98
C ILE A 54 2.47 3.33 1.84
N PRO A 55 3.13 2.58 0.94
CA PRO A 55 4.17 3.01 0.02
C PRO A 55 3.66 3.85 -1.16
N VAL A 56 4.61 4.46 -1.86
CA VAL A 56 4.42 5.09 -3.17
C VAL A 56 5.52 4.54 -4.08
N ALA A 57 5.18 4.10 -5.28
CA ALA A 57 6.21 3.73 -6.26
C ALA A 57 6.46 4.88 -7.24
N GLN A 58 7.64 4.92 -7.83
CA GLN A 58 8.04 5.90 -8.83
C GLN A 58 8.79 5.17 -9.95
N MET A 59 8.50 5.54 -11.18
CA MET A 59 9.26 5.15 -12.37
C MET A 59 9.45 6.38 -13.24
N GLY A 60 10.65 6.95 -13.21
CA GLY A 60 10.88 8.23 -13.88
C GLY A 60 10.01 9.34 -13.30
N ALA A 61 9.23 10.00 -14.17
CA ALA A 61 8.28 11.06 -13.82
C ALA A 61 6.84 10.55 -13.54
N ASP A 62 6.64 9.23 -13.52
CA ASP A 62 5.37 8.60 -13.12
C ASP A 62 5.43 8.16 -11.64
N VAL A 63 4.43 8.58 -10.86
CA VAL A 63 4.32 8.33 -9.43
C VAL A 63 3.03 7.58 -9.13
N PHE A 64 3.12 6.46 -8.42
CA PHE A 64 2.05 5.49 -8.19
C PHE A 64 1.64 5.49 -6.72
N CYS A 65 0.49 6.08 -6.44
CA CYS A 65 -0.08 6.21 -5.12
C CYS A 65 -1.07 5.08 -4.87
N ASP A 66 -0.81 4.25 -3.84
CA ASP A 66 -1.60 3.08 -3.40
C ASP A 66 -1.02 1.72 -3.85
N THR A 67 -1.08 0.72 -2.96
CA THR A 67 -0.58 -0.62 -3.27
C THR A 67 -1.32 -1.29 -4.42
N ALA A 68 -2.60 -0.96 -4.68
CA ALA A 68 -3.35 -1.55 -5.78
C ALA A 68 -2.76 -1.16 -7.14
N ILE A 69 -2.50 0.14 -7.37
CA ILE A 69 -1.89 0.61 -8.61
C ILE A 69 -0.42 0.17 -8.70
N ILE A 70 0.32 0.13 -7.59
CA ILE A 70 1.70 -0.39 -7.57
C ILE A 70 1.73 -1.88 -7.96
N THR A 71 0.76 -2.68 -7.51
CA THR A 71 0.62 -4.09 -7.88
C THR A 71 0.41 -4.24 -9.39
N GLN A 72 -0.44 -3.40 -10.00
CA GLN A 72 -0.63 -3.42 -11.46
C GLN A 72 0.66 -3.13 -12.23
N GLU A 73 1.48 -2.19 -11.74
CA GLU A 73 2.79 -1.92 -12.35
C GLU A 73 3.76 -3.09 -12.16
N ILE A 74 3.75 -3.77 -11.01
CA ILE A 74 4.53 -5.00 -10.80
C ILE A 74 4.09 -6.11 -11.77
N VAL A 75 2.79 -6.31 -11.97
CA VAL A 75 2.25 -7.27 -12.96
C VAL A 75 2.72 -6.90 -14.37
N ALA A 76 2.62 -5.63 -14.76
CA ALA A 76 3.02 -5.16 -16.08
C ALA A 76 4.53 -5.35 -16.33
N LEU A 77 5.37 -5.14 -15.32
CA LEU A 77 6.83 -5.30 -15.43
C LEU A 77 7.29 -6.76 -15.44
N SER A 78 6.66 -7.60 -14.61
CA SER A 78 7.07 -9.00 -14.42
C SER A 78 6.37 -9.99 -15.35
N GLY A 79 5.18 -9.65 -15.85
CA GLY A 79 4.28 -10.58 -16.53
C GLY A 79 3.61 -11.60 -15.60
N GLU A 80 3.73 -11.43 -14.28
CA GLU A 80 3.21 -12.37 -13.28
C GLU A 80 1.70 -12.21 -13.10
N LYS A 81 0.93 -13.04 -13.81
CA LYS A 81 -0.54 -12.98 -13.81
C LYS A 81 -1.17 -13.40 -12.49
N ARG A 82 -0.48 -14.13 -11.61
CA ARG A 82 -1.00 -14.48 -10.27
C ARG A 82 -1.16 -13.26 -9.36
N LEU A 83 -0.51 -12.15 -9.70
CA LEU A 83 -0.70 -10.88 -9.00
C LEU A 83 -1.80 -10.00 -9.63
N ASP A 84 -2.43 -10.43 -10.71
CA ASP A 84 -3.54 -9.71 -11.33
C ASP A 84 -4.85 -9.96 -10.56
N VAL A 85 -5.45 -8.89 -10.04
CA VAL A 85 -6.72 -8.95 -9.31
C VAL A 85 -7.86 -9.51 -10.18
N ASN A 86 -7.81 -9.31 -11.49
CA ASN A 86 -8.85 -9.79 -12.40
C ASN A 86 -8.75 -11.29 -12.69
N ALA A 87 -7.62 -11.92 -12.36
CA ALA A 87 -7.41 -13.36 -12.52
C ALA A 87 -7.84 -14.17 -11.28
N MET A 88 -8.27 -13.50 -10.20
CA MET A 88 -8.62 -14.15 -8.94
C MET A 88 -10.03 -14.74 -8.95
N ASP A 89 -10.20 -15.88 -8.28
CA ASP A 89 -11.52 -16.36 -7.94
C ASP A 89 -12.22 -15.47 -6.89
N GLN A 90 -13.54 -15.62 -6.78
CA GLN A 90 -14.36 -14.77 -5.92
C GLN A 90 -14.07 -14.96 -4.43
N ASP A 91 -13.72 -16.18 -4.01
CA ASP A 91 -13.46 -16.47 -2.60
C ASP A 91 -12.12 -15.85 -2.14
N ALA A 92 -11.08 -15.94 -2.97
CA ALA A 92 -9.80 -15.29 -2.75
C ALA A 92 -9.94 -13.76 -2.79
N LEU A 93 -10.75 -13.22 -3.71
CA LEU A 93 -11.04 -11.79 -3.79
C LEU A 93 -11.75 -11.29 -2.52
N ALA A 94 -12.74 -12.04 -2.02
CA ALA A 94 -13.45 -11.70 -0.79
C ALA A 94 -12.52 -11.68 0.43
N LEU A 95 -11.65 -12.70 0.57
CA LEU A 95 -10.66 -12.75 1.64
C LEU A 95 -9.66 -11.59 1.57
N MET A 96 -9.19 -11.25 0.36
CA MET A 96 -8.31 -10.10 0.15
C MET A 96 -8.99 -8.79 0.63
N GLN A 97 -10.24 -8.56 0.21
CA GLN A 97 -10.98 -7.36 0.57
C GLN A 97 -11.28 -7.28 2.07
N GLU A 98 -11.61 -8.41 2.72
CA GLU A 98 -11.76 -8.49 4.16
C GLU A 98 -10.44 -8.16 4.87
N ALA A 99 -9.33 -8.75 4.38
CA ALA A 99 -7.98 -8.59 4.93
C ALA A 99 -7.52 -7.13 4.95
N GLU A 100 -7.61 -6.44 3.82
CA GLU A 100 -7.10 -5.07 3.65
C GLU A 100 -7.97 -4.01 4.36
N ARG A 101 -9.21 -4.36 4.69
CA ARG A 101 -10.16 -3.46 5.35
C ARG A 101 -10.32 -3.81 6.82
N GLU A 102 -11.26 -4.69 7.12
CA GLU A 102 -11.69 -4.95 8.50
C GLU A 102 -10.59 -5.61 9.33
N ILE A 103 -9.93 -6.61 8.76
CA ILE A 103 -8.92 -7.40 9.46
C ILE A 103 -7.64 -6.58 9.67
N PHE A 104 -7.25 -5.71 8.74
CA PHE A 104 -6.11 -4.83 8.92
C PHE A 104 -6.22 -4.02 10.22
N PHE A 105 -7.38 -3.40 10.46
CA PHE A 105 -7.60 -2.65 11.69
C PHE A 105 -7.83 -3.55 12.91
N ALA A 106 -8.52 -4.67 12.76
CA ALA A 106 -8.72 -5.62 13.84
C ALA A 106 -7.39 -6.24 14.31
N ALA A 107 -6.45 -6.48 13.40
CA ALA A 107 -5.13 -7.02 13.65
C ALA A 107 -4.34 -6.12 14.61
N ILE A 108 -4.30 -4.81 14.37
CA ILE A 108 -3.62 -3.89 15.29
C ILE A 108 -4.42 -3.64 16.58
N ALA A 109 -5.76 -3.53 16.50
CA ALA A 109 -6.61 -3.25 17.65
C ALA A 109 -6.77 -4.45 18.61
N SER A 110 -6.44 -5.67 18.16
CA SER A 110 -6.43 -6.88 18.98
C SER A 110 -5.16 -7.04 19.81
N VAL A 111 -4.07 -6.33 19.47
CA VAL A 111 -2.81 -6.36 20.21
C VAL A 111 -3.02 -5.81 21.62
N SER A 112 -2.41 -6.46 22.61
CA SER A 112 -2.44 -5.95 24.00
C SER A 112 -1.90 -4.51 24.06
N PRO A 113 -2.62 -3.55 24.67
CA PRO A 113 -2.16 -2.17 24.77
C PRO A 113 -0.76 -2.05 25.39
N LEU A 114 -0.44 -2.86 26.40
CA LEU A 114 0.87 -2.86 27.05
C LEU A 114 1.98 -3.31 26.07
N LYS A 115 1.72 -4.34 25.27
CA LYS A 115 2.68 -4.83 24.26
C LYS A 115 2.88 -3.80 23.17
N LEU A 116 1.79 -3.24 22.63
CA LEU A 116 1.86 -2.20 21.61
C LEU A 116 2.64 -0.97 22.11
N LEU A 117 2.32 -0.49 23.32
CA LEU A 117 3.02 0.62 23.96
C LEU A 117 4.52 0.33 24.10
N THR A 118 4.87 -0.87 24.58
CA THR A 118 6.26 -1.29 24.73
C THR A 118 6.99 -1.33 23.38
N THR A 119 6.36 -1.88 22.35
CA THR A 119 6.94 -1.94 20.99
C THR A 119 7.21 -0.55 20.44
N LEU A 120 6.26 0.39 20.56
CA LEU A 120 6.44 1.76 20.10
C LEU A 120 7.51 2.50 20.91
N LEU A 121 7.53 2.33 22.24
CA LEU A 121 8.57 2.94 23.09
C LEU A 121 9.98 2.45 22.70
N VAL A 122 10.14 1.16 22.47
CA VAL A 122 11.44 0.58 22.06
C VAL A 122 11.85 1.06 20.67
N GLY A 123 10.91 1.14 19.72
CA GLY A 123 11.23 1.47 18.33
C GLY A 123 11.50 2.96 18.07
N MET A 124 10.87 3.87 18.82
CA MET A 124 10.93 5.32 18.53
C MET A 124 11.03 6.23 19.76
N GLY A 125 11.19 5.66 20.96
CA GLY A 125 11.24 6.41 22.21
C GLY A 125 9.91 7.09 22.58
N PRO A 126 9.83 7.75 23.74
CA PRO A 126 8.59 8.33 24.24
C PRO A 126 8.08 9.49 23.37
N VAL A 127 8.98 10.38 22.92
CA VAL A 127 8.62 11.53 22.07
C VAL A 127 8.19 11.07 20.68
N GLY A 128 8.93 10.13 20.07
CA GLY A 128 8.59 9.60 18.76
C GLY A 128 7.26 8.85 18.78
N MET A 129 7.02 8.06 19.83
CA MET A 129 5.74 7.38 20.04
C MET A 129 4.57 8.35 20.16
N PHE A 130 4.70 9.40 20.98
CA PHE A 130 3.64 10.40 21.11
C PHE A 130 3.31 11.03 19.76
N ARG A 131 4.34 11.43 19.00
CA ARG A 131 4.18 11.97 17.64
C ARG A 131 3.52 10.98 16.70
N PHE A 132 3.87 9.70 16.79
CA PHE A 132 3.30 8.63 15.96
C PHE A 132 1.83 8.42 16.24
N VAL A 133 1.45 8.30 17.52
CA VAL A 133 0.05 8.14 17.91
C VAL A 133 -0.77 9.36 17.49
N ALA A 134 -0.27 10.58 17.74
CA ALA A 134 -0.92 11.81 17.28
C ALA A 134 -1.10 11.82 15.75
N ASP A 135 -0.10 11.33 15.01
CA ASP A 135 -0.19 11.22 13.56
C ASP A 135 -1.23 10.21 13.08
N ARG A 136 -1.29 9.03 13.71
CA ARG A 136 -2.31 8.00 13.40
C ARG A 136 -3.72 8.49 13.72
N VAL A 137 -3.90 9.27 14.79
CA VAL A 137 -5.19 9.94 15.06
C VAL A 137 -5.55 10.92 13.94
N ARG A 138 -4.60 11.75 13.48
CA ARG A 138 -4.82 12.67 12.35
C ARG A 138 -5.11 11.93 11.04
N LEU A 139 -4.46 10.80 10.80
CA LEU A 139 -4.71 9.96 9.62
C LEU A 139 -6.16 9.46 9.57
N MET A 140 -6.77 9.19 10.72
CA MET A 140 -8.17 8.75 10.82
C MET A 140 -9.18 9.92 10.81
N LYS A 141 -8.73 11.18 10.81
CA LYS A 141 -9.63 12.32 10.75
C LYS A 141 -10.33 12.36 9.38
N GLY A 142 -11.66 12.44 9.40
CA GLY A 142 -12.49 12.41 8.18
C GLY A 142 -12.67 11.02 7.57
N ALA A 143 -12.11 9.97 8.20
CA ALA A 143 -12.27 8.60 7.72
C ALA A 143 -13.73 8.15 7.77
N SER A 144 -14.18 7.47 6.73
CA SER A 144 -15.48 6.82 6.67
C SER A 144 -15.46 5.44 7.34
N VAL A 145 -14.29 4.78 7.35
CA VAL A 145 -14.10 3.48 8.01
C VAL A 145 -14.27 3.62 9.54
N ARG A 146 -14.94 2.63 10.12
CA ARG A 146 -15.16 2.52 11.58
C ARG A 146 -14.51 1.23 12.10
N PRO A 147 -13.22 1.25 12.44
CA PRO A 147 -12.53 0.09 13.00
C PRO A 147 -13.22 -0.48 14.23
N ALA A 148 -13.36 -1.79 14.27
CA ALA A 148 -13.69 -2.51 15.51
C ALA A 148 -12.60 -2.26 16.57
N GLN A 149 -12.98 -2.28 17.84
CA GLN A 149 -12.07 -2.00 18.96
C GLN A 149 -12.17 -3.08 20.05
N GLY A 150 -11.12 -3.17 20.88
CA GLY A 150 -11.10 -3.99 22.08
C GLY A 150 -11.51 -5.45 21.84
N ALA A 151 -12.54 -5.91 22.55
CA ALA A 151 -13.02 -7.29 22.45
C ALA A 151 -13.55 -7.64 21.05
N GLN A 152 -14.24 -6.70 20.38
CA GLN A 152 -14.77 -6.94 19.04
C GLN A 152 -13.65 -7.15 18.01
N ALA A 153 -12.58 -6.33 18.08
CA ALA A 153 -11.41 -6.51 17.22
C ALA A 153 -10.74 -7.87 17.44
N LYS A 154 -10.63 -8.33 18.69
CA LYS A 154 -10.08 -9.65 19.01
C LYS A 154 -10.92 -10.78 18.43
N VAL A 155 -12.26 -10.70 18.53
CA VAL A 155 -13.17 -11.71 17.98
C VAL A 155 -13.07 -11.75 16.45
N LEU A 156 -13.08 -10.59 15.79
CA LEU A 156 -12.95 -10.52 14.32
C LEU A 156 -11.62 -11.09 13.84
N PHE A 157 -10.52 -10.71 14.50
CA PHE A 157 -9.19 -11.21 14.14
C PHE A 157 -9.07 -12.73 14.37
N ALA A 158 -9.59 -13.24 15.50
CA ALA A 158 -9.61 -14.67 15.78
C ALA A 158 -10.43 -15.46 14.74
N ARG A 159 -11.64 -14.97 14.39
CA ARG A 159 -12.48 -15.59 13.36
C ARG A 159 -11.77 -15.70 12.02
N HIS A 160 -11.05 -14.64 11.63
CA HIS A 160 -10.29 -14.65 10.39
C HIS A 160 -9.17 -15.69 10.44
N LEU A 161 -8.42 -15.79 11.55
CA LEU A 161 -7.40 -16.82 11.74
C LEU A 161 -7.99 -18.24 11.68
N ASP A 162 -9.15 -18.48 12.28
CA ASP A 162 -9.84 -19.78 12.21
C ASP A 162 -10.25 -20.12 10.77
N THR A 163 -10.72 -19.12 10.02
CA THR A 163 -11.08 -19.26 8.59
C THR A 163 -9.85 -19.65 7.76
N LEU A 164 -8.71 -19.00 8.00
CA LEU A 164 -7.45 -19.34 7.35
C LEU A 164 -6.96 -20.73 7.73
N GLU A 165 -7.06 -21.13 9.01
CA GLU A 165 -6.64 -22.45 9.47
C GLU A 165 -7.43 -23.58 8.79
N VAL A 166 -8.74 -23.40 8.63
CA VAL A 166 -9.60 -24.35 7.89
C VAL A 166 -9.22 -24.38 6.41
N ARG A 167 -9.04 -23.21 5.78
CA ARG A 167 -8.68 -23.14 4.35
C ARG A 167 -7.33 -23.81 4.10
N LEU A 168 -6.32 -23.50 4.88
CA LEU A 168 -4.96 -24.06 4.79
C LEU A 168 -4.87 -25.54 5.24
N ALA A 169 -5.97 -26.14 5.67
CA ALA A 169 -6.04 -27.59 5.86
C ALA A 169 -6.12 -28.36 4.54
N HIS A 170 -6.60 -27.70 3.48
CA HIS A 170 -6.88 -28.33 2.19
C HIS A 170 -5.94 -27.86 1.06
N GLN A 171 -5.15 -26.81 1.29
CA GLN A 171 -4.30 -26.17 0.29
C GLN A 171 -3.07 -25.50 0.92
N ALA A 172 -2.03 -25.28 0.11
CA ALA A 172 -0.75 -24.75 0.58
C ALA A 172 -0.75 -23.22 0.79
N TRP A 173 -1.59 -22.51 0.05
CA TRP A 173 -1.70 -21.04 0.06
C TRP A 173 -3.15 -20.64 0.22
N VAL A 174 -3.43 -19.38 0.58
CA VAL A 174 -4.80 -18.85 0.62
C VAL A 174 -5.46 -18.94 -0.76
N THR A 175 -4.68 -18.87 -1.83
CA THR A 175 -5.17 -18.91 -3.21
C THR A 175 -5.14 -20.29 -3.87
N GLY A 176 -4.66 -21.32 -3.17
CA GLY A 176 -4.64 -22.70 -3.67
C GLY A 176 -3.27 -23.32 -3.54
N ASP A 177 -2.75 -23.84 -4.65
CA ASP A 177 -1.47 -24.58 -4.69
C ASP A 177 -0.24 -23.68 -4.85
N GLU A 178 -0.42 -22.45 -5.32
CA GLU A 178 0.64 -21.46 -5.53
C GLU A 178 0.31 -20.13 -4.83
N PRO A 179 1.30 -19.31 -4.44
CA PRO A 179 1.03 -17.98 -3.89
C PRO A 179 0.51 -17.03 -4.97
N ALA A 180 -0.50 -16.23 -4.63
CA ALA A 180 -1.06 -15.21 -5.50
C ALA A 180 -1.44 -13.94 -4.71
N LEU A 181 -1.99 -12.92 -5.37
CA LEU A 181 -2.26 -11.60 -4.78
C LEU A 181 -2.91 -11.64 -3.38
N ALA A 182 -3.93 -12.48 -3.19
CA ALA A 182 -4.63 -12.59 -1.90
C ALA A 182 -3.71 -13.05 -0.76
N ASP A 183 -2.71 -13.90 -1.00
CA ASP A 183 -1.77 -14.31 0.04
C ASP A 183 -1.00 -13.11 0.59
N PHE A 184 -0.50 -12.22 -0.28
CA PHE A 184 0.22 -11.02 0.13
C PHE A 184 -0.67 -10.04 0.91
N ALA A 185 -1.94 -9.91 0.49
CA ALA A 185 -2.92 -9.07 1.15
C ALA A 185 -3.40 -9.64 2.50
N VAL A 186 -3.51 -10.95 2.64
CA VAL A 186 -3.82 -11.60 3.92
C VAL A 186 -2.61 -11.58 4.86
N TYR A 187 -1.39 -11.60 4.31
CA TYR A 187 -0.17 -11.65 5.10
C TYR A 187 0.07 -10.36 5.89
N HIS A 188 -0.09 -9.18 5.28
CA HIS A 188 0.36 -7.94 5.90
C HIS A 188 -0.40 -7.51 7.19
N PRO A 189 -1.71 -7.80 7.39
CA PRO A 189 -2.36 -7.63 8.69
C PRO A 189 -1.77 -8.55 9.77
N LEU A 190 -1.51 -9.82 9.43
CA LEU A 190 -0.93 -10.80 10.37
C LEU A 190 0.50 -10.40 10.72
N TRP A 191 1.25 -9.90 9.75
CA TRP A 191 2.61 -9.38 9.94
C TRP A 191 2.59 -8.15 10.85
N LEU A 192 1.65 -7.21 10.66
CA LEU A 192 1.47 -6.07 11.54
C LEU A 192 1.18 -6.51 12.98
N ASN A 193 0.28 -7.48 13.17
CA ASN A 193 -0.03 -8.02 14.49
C ASN A 193 1.21 -8.63 15.15
N MET A 194 1.95 -9.48 14.43
CA MET A 194 3.21 -10.08 14.92
C MET A 194 4.23 -9.01 15.31
N SER A 195 4.52 -8.07 14.41
CA SER A 195 5.48 -6.98 14.61
C SER A 195 5.13 -6.10 15.81
N CYS A 196 3.84 -5.84 16.06
CA CYS A 196 3.40 -5.04 17.19
C CYS A 196 3.29 -5.82 18.52
N SER A 197 3.01 -7.12 18.45
CA SER A 197 2.78 -7.97 19.63
C SER A 197 4.06 -8.52 20.26
N ARG A 198 5.19 -8.48 19.54
CA ARG A 198 6.47 -9.10 19.94
C ARG A 198 6.30 -10.57 20.34
N SER A 199 5.36 -11.25 19.69
CA SER A 199 5.17 -12.70 19.76
C SER A 199 5.41 -13.33 18.39
N GLY A 200 5.43 -14.65 18.33
CA GLY A 200 5.48 -15.36 17.05
C GLY A 200 4.25 -15.10 16.18
N PRO A 201 4.22 -15.64 14.95
CA PRO A 201 3.12 -15.44 14.02
C PRO A 201 1.77 -15.83 14.65
N PRO A 202 0.72 -15.03 14.44
CA PRO A 202 -0.61 -15.31 14.99
C PRO A 202 -1.24 -16.54 14.31
N GLY A 203 -2.20 -17.17 14.98
CA GLY A 203 -2.97 -18.30 14.45
C GLY A 203 -2.46 -19.68 14.88
N GLY A 204 -3.11 -20.70 14.32
CA GLY A 204 -2.79 -22.12 14.51
C GLY A 204 -1.58 -22.58 13.68
N PRO A 205 -1.20 -23.86 13.76
CA PRO A 205 -0.02 -24.38 13.10
C PRO A 205 -0.03 -24.15 11.58
N ARG A 206 -1.17 -24.30 10.90
CA ARG A 206 -1.21 -24.16 9.44
C ARG A 206 -1.04 -22.71 9.01
N VAL A 207 -1.67 -21.78 9.72
CA VAL A 207 -1.47 -20.34 9.51
C VAL A 207 -0.01 -19.95 9.77
N ARG A 208 0.62 -20.48 10.82
CA ARG A 208 2.04 -20.20 11.10
C ARG A 208 2.96 -20.74 10.02
N ASP A 209 2.75 -21.98 9.57
CA ASP A 209 3.54 -22.57 8.49
C ASP A 209 3.39 -21.78 7.18
N TRP A 210 2.17 -21.33 6.87
CA TRP A 210 1.90 -20.44 5.72
C TRP A 210 2.57 -19.07 5.88
N PHE A 211 2.50 -18.47 7.07
CA PHE A 211 3.13 -17.20 7.36
C PHE A 211 4.65 -17.28 7.19
N GLU A 212 5.27 -18.37 7.62
CA GLU A 212 6.70 -18.63 7.41
C GLU A 212 7.04 -18.86 5.93
N ARG A 213 6.17 -19.53 5.17
CA ARG A 213 6.32 -19.65 3.70
C ARG A 213 6.31 -18.27 3.03
N MET A 214 5.35 -17.42 3.38
CA MET A 214 5.27 -16.04 2.88
C MET A 214 6.53 -15.24 3.24
N THR A 215 6.98 -15.33 4.50
CA THR A 215 8.18 -14.62 4.97
C THR A 215 9.44 -15.04 4.20
N ARG A 216 9.55 -16.32 3.81
CA ARG A 216 10.68 -16.85 3.05
C ARG A 216 10.78 -16.39 1.60
N ILE A 217 9.71 -15.81 1.03
CA ILE A 217 9.76 -15.18 -0.29
C ILE A 217 10.83 -14.08 -0.33
N GLY A 218 10.97 -13.34 0.79
CA GLY A 218 11.93 -12.25 0.91
C GLY A 218 11.57 -11.06 0.02
N HIS A 219 12.51 -10.11 -0.09
CA HIS A 219 12.25 -8.81 -0.74
C HIS A 219 12.99 -8.63 -2.07
N GLY A 220 13.50 -9.72 -2.67
CA GLY A 220 14.13 -9.68 -3.99
C GLY A 220 15.43 -8.88 -4.02
N HIS A 221 15.65 -8.18 -5.13
CA HIS A 221 16.88 -7.42 -5.39
C HIS A 221 16.70 -5.94 -5.03
N ARG A 222 16.86 -5.63 -3.74
CA ARG A 222 16.76 -4.29 -3.15
C ARG A 222 18.10 -3.54 -3.26
N GLU A 223 18.08 -2.33 -3.81
CA GLU A 223 19.19 -1.37 -3.81
C GLU A 223 18.79 -0.12 -3.03
N GLU A 224 19.57 0.33 -2.04
CA GLU A 224 19.27 1.59 -1.34
C GLU A 224 19.65 2.80 -2.17
N ILE A 225 18.78 3.80 -2.19
CA ILE A 225 19.05 5.11 -2.81
C ILE A 225 18.68 6.24 -1.86
N ASP A 226 19.14 7.45 -2.17
CA ASP A 226 18.75 8.67 -1.48
C ASP A 226 17.68 9.47 -2.26
N ALA A 227 17.23 10.57 -1.67
CA ALA A 227 16.21 11.43 -2.25
C ALA A 227 16.69 12.12 -3.54
N ASP A 228 17.99 12.42 -3.65
CA ASP A 228 18.57 13.10 -4.81
C ASP A 228 18.58 12.17 -6.03
N ALA A 229 18.88 10.89 -5.84
CA ALA A 229 18.77 9.87 -6.87
C ALA A 229 17.31 9.73 -7.37
N ALA A 230 16.35 9.66 -6.46
CA ALA A 230 14.93 9.57 -6.83
C ALA A 230 14.43 10.81 -7.58
N TRP A 231 14.81 12.01 -7.12
CA TRP A 231 14.46 13.25 -7.81
C TRP A 231 15.14 13.36 -9.18
N SER A 232 16.40 12.94 -9.29
CA SER A 232 17.11 12.91 -10.57
C SER A 232 16.46 11.96 -11.57
N ALA A 233 15.84 10.86 -11.09
CA ALA A 233 15.09 9.96 -11.96
C ALA A 233 13.81 10.60 -12.53
N ALA A 234 13.17 11.54 -11.82
CA ALA A 234 11.99 12.25 -12.31
C ALA A 234 12.33 13.53 -13.10
N ARG A 235 13.40 14.23 -12.73
CA ARG A 235 13.71 15.56 -13.23
C ARG A 235 14.01 15.53 -14.73
N ASN A 236 13.32 16.40 -15.48
CA ASN A 236 13.48 16.55 -16.93
C ASN A 236 13.23 15.26 -17.73
N VAL A 237 12.47 14.32 -17.15
CA VAL A 237 11.98 13.14 -17.84
C VAL A 237 10.51 13.37 -18.15
N GLU A 238 10.10 13.15 -19.40
CA GLU A 238 8.68 13.18 -19.75
C GLU A 238 7.98 11.95 -19.17
N PRO A 239 6.80 12.11 -18.53
CA PRO A 239 5.99 10.98 -18.12
C PRO A 239 5.62 10.07 -19.29
N ARG A 240 5.33 8.81 -19.01
CA ARG A 240 4.96 7.84 -20.04
C ARG A 240 3.66 8.23 -20.76
N PRO A 241 3.40 7.66 -21.96
CA PRO A 241 2.14 7.83 -22.65
C PRO A 241 0.94 7.47 -21.76
N LEU A 242 -0.10 8.29 -21.81
CA LEU A 242 -1.32 8.06 -21.05
C LEU A 242 -2.08 6.83 -21.58
N PRO A 243 -2.75 6.07 -20.69
CA PRO A 243 -3.67 5.02 -21.13
C PRO A 243 -4.93 5.62 -21.78
N ALA A 244 -5.78 4.74 -22.32
CA ALA A 244 -7.08 5.15 -22.84
C ALA A 244 -7.93 5.83 -21.76
N HIS A 245 -8.58 6.94 -22.14
CA HIS A 245 -9.48 7.71 -21.29
C HIS A 245 -10.95 7.37 -21.60
N ASN A 246 -11.74 7.20 -20.55
CA ASN A 246 -13.18 7.01 -20.66
C ASN A 246 -13.87 8.32 -21.04
N ALA A 247 -14.49 8.36 -22.23
CA ALA A 247 -15.13 9.56 -22.76
C ALA A 247 -16.36 10.03 -21.95
N ASP A 248 -16.95 9.14 -21.16
CA ASP A 248 -18.09 9.38 -20.27
C ASP A 248 -17.68 9.84 -18.85
N SER A 249 -16.41 10.22 -18.66
CA SER A 249 -15.97 10.79 -17.39
C SER A 249 -16.75 12.05 -17.01
N GLU A 250 -17.11 12.14 -15.72
CA GLU A 250 -17.72 13.33 -15.13
C GLU A 250 -16.87 14.61 -15.29
N PHE A 251 -15.54 14.45 -15.39
CA PHE A 251 -14.61 15.56 -15.52
C PHE A 251 -13.84 15.47 -16.84
N ALA A 252 -13.82 16.56 -17.59
CA ALA A 252 -13.02 16.66 -18.81
C ALA A 252 -11.51 16.63 -18.50
N VAL A 253 -10.74 15.97 -19.36
CA VAL A 253 -9.27 16.07 -19.39
C VAL A 253 -8.85 17.54 -19.51
N GLY A 254 -7.80 17.92 -18.80
CA GLY A 254 -7.33 19.31 -18.73
C GLY A 254 -7.99 20.13 -17.61
N ARG A 255 -9.04 19.60 -16.96
CA ARG A 255 -9.67 20.29 -15.83
C ARG A 255 -8.84 20.12 -14.55
N ARG A 256 -8.74 21.19 -13.75
CA ARG A 256 -8.14 21.11 -12.42
C ARG A 256 -9.09 20.42 -11.44
N VAL A 257 -8.65 19.31 -10.87
CA VAL A 257 -9.43 18.44 -9.99
C VAL A 257 -8.65 18.06 -8.73
N GLN A 258 -9.36 17.47 -7.79
CA GLN A 258 -8.81 16.86 -6.58
C GLN A 258 -9.07 15.35 -6.60
N VAL A 259 -8.08 14.59 -6.16
CA VAL A 259 -8.18 13.14 -5.95
C VAL A 259 -7.84 12.82 -4.50
N ALA A 260 -8.71 12.09 -3.81
CA ALA A 260 -8.49 11.68 -2.43
C ALA A 260 -8.97 10.24 -2.19
N PRO A 261 -8.33 9.48 -1.27
CA PRO A 261 -8.90 8.22 -0.79
C PRO A 261 -10.28 8.44 -0.17
N THR A 262 -11.18 7.45 -0.22
CA THR A 262 -12.55 7.56 0.30
C THR A 262 -12.75 6.97 1.71
N ASP A 263 -11.75 6.25 2.21
CA ASP A 263 -11.78 5.44 3.43
C ASP A 263 -11.06 6.11 4.61
N TYR A 264 -9.76 6.40 4.50
CA TYR A 264 -8.97 7.08 5.55
C TYR A 264 -7.80 7.89 4.98
N GLY A 265 -7.16 8.75 5.77
CA GLY A 265 -6.06 9.59 5.27
C GLY A 265 -6.50 10.47 4.09
N VAL A 266 -7.70 11.04 4.23
CA VAL A 266 -8.50 11.75 3.22
C VAL A 266 -7.86 13.12 2.88
N VAL A 267 -6.65 13.09 2.36
CA VAL A 267 -5.88 14.26 1.94
C VAL A 267 -5.92 14.33 0.43
N ALA A 268 -6.55 15.38 -0.09
CA ALA A 268 -6.70 15.60 -1.52
C ALA A 268 -5.37 16.00 -2.17
N VAL A 269 -5.04 15.33 -3.26
CA VAL A 269 -4.00 15.75 -4.21
C VAL A 269 -4.66 16.55 -5.31
N THR A 270 -4.16 17.76 -5.56
CA THR A 270 -4.67 18.64 -6.62
C THR A 270 -3.76 18.57 -7.84
N GLY A 271 -4.36 18.50 -9.03
CA GLY A 271 -3.65 18.50 -10.30
C GLY A 271 -4.61 18.72 -11.48
N GLU A 272 -4.06 18.72 -12.68
CA GLU A 272 -4.86 18.71 -13.91
C GLU A 272 -5.21 17.26 -14.26
N LEU A 273 -6.48 16.96 -14.53
CA LEU A 273 -6.89 15.61 -14.92
C LEU A 273 -6.26 15.25 -16.28
N ALA A 274 -5.37 14.27 -16.28
CA ALA A 274 -4.72 13.77 -17.50
C ALA A 274 -5.54 12.65 -18.15
N CYS A 275 -6.04 11.74 -17.31
CA CYS A 275 -6.79 10.56 -17.72
C CYS A 275 -7.61 10.03 -16.55
N VAL A 276 -8.77 9.45 -16.85
CA VAL A 276 -9.47 8.53 -15.95
C VAL A 276 -10.11 7.42 -16.78
N ASN A 277 -10.00 6.20 -16.28
CA ASN A 277 -10.66 5.01 -16.81
C ASN A 277 -11.08 4.07 -15.66
N ASP A 278 -11.48 2.85 -15.99
CA ASP A 278 -11.99 1.87 -15.02
C ASP A 278 -10.92 1.41 -14.02
N GLU A 279 -9.63 1.52 -14.39
CA GLU A 279 -8.51 1.05 -13.57
C GLU A 279 -7.86 2.17 -12.76
N ARG A 280 -7.73 3.38 -13.33
CA ARG A 280 -6.92 4.44 -12.75
C ARG A 280 -7.36 5.86 -13.08
N ILE A 281 -6.89 6.76 -12.22
CA ILE A 281 -6.97 8.21 -12.37
C ILE A 281 -5.55 8.74 -12.45
N VAL A 282 -5.26 9.63 -13.40
CA VAL A 282 -3.94 10.23 -13.62
C VAL A 282 -4.06 11.75 -13.55
N LEU A 283 -3.28 12.37 -12.66
CA LEU A 283 -3.13 13.81 -12.56
C LEU A 283 -1.80 14.26 -13.16
N ARG A 284 -1.83 15.29 -14.00
CA ARG A 284 -0.63 16.06 -14.36
C ARG A 284 -0.33 17.08 -13.27
N ARG A 285 0.92 17.13 -12.85
CA ARG A 285 1.44 18.17 -11.95
C ARG A 285 2.74 18.70 -12.51
N ALA A 286 2.82 20.02 -12.68
CA ALA A 286 4.06 20.69 -13.00
C ALA A 286 4.67 21.26 -11.71
N THR A 287 5.93 20.94 -11.44
CA THR A 287 6.67 21.52 -10.33
C THR A 287 7.97 22.15 -10.80
N SER A 288 8.44 23.19 -10.10
CA SER A 288 9.69 23.87 -10.45
C SER A 288 10.92 22.99 -10.26
N ALA A 289 10.86 22.02 -9.34
CA ALA A 289 11.99 21.16 -9.00
C ALA A 289 12.12 19.93 -9.92
N LEU A 290 11.01 19.41 -10.44
CA LEU A 290 10.94 18.13 -11.14
C LEU A 290 10.46 18.26 -12.60
N GLY A 291 9.81 19.37 -12.97
CA GLY A 291 9.13 19.50 -14.25
C GLY A 291 7.75 18.86 -14.21
N LEU A 292 7.34 18.23 -15.30
CA LEU A 292 6.04 17.55 -15.39
C LEU A 292 6.12 16.15 -14.78
N VAL A 293 5.22 15.86 -13.84
CA VAL A 293 5.02 14.51 -13.29
C VAL A 293 3.58 14.05 -13.47
N HIS A 294 3.38 12.75 -13.67
CA HIS A 294 2.06 12.13 -13.63
C HIS A 294 1.89 11.38 -12.31
N VAL A 295 0.82 11.69 -11.58
CA VAL A 295 0.47 11.01 -10.34
C VAL A 295 -0.73 10.11 -10.60
N HIS A 296 -0.51 8.81 -10.45
CA HIS A 296 -1.46 7.74 -10.71
C HIS A 296 -2.10 7.27 -9.40
N PHE A 297 -3.41 7.12 -9.42
CA PHE A 297 -4.22 6.54 -8.34
C PHE A 297 -5.07 5.42 -8.92
N PRO A 298 -5.38 4.35 -8.18
CA PRO A 298 -6.39 3.39 -8.63
C PRO A 298 -7.76 4.07 -8.69
N ARG A 299 -8.62 3.64 -9.60
CA ARG A 299 -9.98 4.17 -9.72
C ARG A 299 -10.85 3.81 -8.51
N GLN A 300 -10.71 2.57 -8.04
CA GLN A 300 -11.41 2.05 -6.87
C GLN A 300 -10.81 2.61 -5.58
N GLY A 301 -11.66 3.06 -4.66
CA GLY A 301 -11.23 3.60 -3.36
C GLY A 301 -10.80 5.07 -3.39
N TYR A 302 -10.90 5.74 -4.55
CA TYR A 302 -10.56 7.15 -4.72
C TYR A 302 -11.74 7.93 -5.30
N ALA A 303 -11.94 9.13 -4.78
CA ALA A 303 -12.93 10.09 -5.26
C ALA A 303 -12.25 11.18 -6.08
N LEU A 304 -12.91 11.58 -7.16
CA LEU A 304 -12.62 12.77 -7.94
C LEU A 304 -13.60 13.87 -7.51
N SER A 305 -13.09 15.08 -7.28
CA SER A 305 -13.93 16.24 -7.01
C SER A 305 -13.39 17.48 -7.72
N ALA A 306 -14.28 18.45 -7.97
CA ALA A 306 -13.86 19.77 -8.43
C ALA A 306 -12.94 20.43 -7.40
N THR A 307 -12.01 21.26 -7.88
CA THR A 307 -11.27 22.15 -6.97
C THR A 307 -12.25 23.20 -6.44
N PRO A 308 -12.22 23.53 -5.13
CA PRO A 308 -13.03 24.60 -4.55
C PRO A 308 -12.84 25.95 -5.24
#